data_AF-A0A8C5VDT7-F1
#
_entry.id   AF-A0A8C5VDT7-F1
#
_cell.length_a   1.000
_cell.length_b   1.000
_cell.length_c   1.000
_cell.angle_alpha   90.00
_cell.angle_beta   90.00
_cell.angle_gamma   90.00
#
_symmetry.space_group_name_H-M   'P 1'
#
loop_
_entity.id
_entity.type
_entity.pdbx_description
1 polymer ?
#
loop_
_entity_poly.entity_id
_entity_poly.type
_entity_poly.pdbx_seq_one_letter_code
_entity_poly.pdbx_strand_id
1 'polypeptide(L)'
;MAAPGSLWLLAVALLPWSCAALALGRLDAPAPLPLVIWRGMGDSCCNPLSMGAIKKMVEKKVPGIYVLSLEIGKTMIEDVENSFFLNVNSQVTTVCQILAKDPQLQQGYDAMGFSQGGQFLRAVAQRCPSPPMINLISVGGHHQVPCKSMA
;
A
#
# COMPACT_ATOMS: atom_id res chain seq x y z
N MET A 1 -55.84 -52.10 46.96
CA MET A 1 -54.62 -51.94 46.15
C MET A 1 -54.69 -50.59 45.46
N ALA A 2 -53.99 -49.57 45.96
CA ALA A 2 -53.72 -48.33 45.25
C ALA A 2 -52.45 -47.72 45.88
N ALA A 3 -51.42 -47.57 45.06
CA ALA A 3 -50.06 -47.21 45.46
C ALA A 3 -49.91 -45.71 45.77
N PRO A 4 -48.88 -45.31 46.54
CA PRO A 4 -48.61 -43.93 46.89
C PRO A 4 -47.63 -43.25 45.91
N GLY A 5 -47.84 -41.94 45.72
CA GLY A 5 -46.80 -40.91 45.60
C GLY A 5 -45.92 -40.89 44.34
N SER A 6 -45.90 -39.77 43.62
CA SER A 6 -44.73 -39.30 42.87
C SER A 6 -44.85 -37.80 42.61
N LEU A 7 -44.33 -37.00 43.53
CA LEU A 7 -44.13 -35.56 43.41
C LEU A 7 -43.02 -35.32 42.38
N TRP A 8 -43.37 -35.00 41.13
CA TRP A 8 -42.39 -34.58 40.13
C TRP A 8 -41.99 -33.12 40.39
N LEU A 9 -40.98 -32.95 41.24
CA LEU A 9 -40.19 -31.74 41.34
C LEU A 9 -39.47 -31.54 40.00
N LEU A 10 -39.99 -30.64 39.16
CA LEU A 10 -39.21 -30.10 38.05
C LEU A 10 -38.18 -29.14 38.63
N ALA A 11 -36.98 -29.66 38.86
CA ALA A 11 -35.80 -28.86 39.14
C ALA A 11 -35.53 -27.94 37.95
N VAL A 12 -35.86 -26.66 38.08
CA VAL A 12 -35.37 -25.60 37.19
C VAL A 12 -33.86 -25.58 37.36
N ALA A 13 -33.15 -26.16 36.39
CA ALA A 13 -31.70 -26.11 36.33
C ALA A 13 -31.28 -24.63 36.22
N LEU A 14 -30.84 -24.06 37.33
CA LEU A 14 -30.06 -22.83 37.38
C LEU A 14 -28.71 -23.12 36.72
N LEU A 15 -28.68 -23.13 35.39
CA LEU A 15 -27.43 -23.01 34.66
C LEU A 15 -26.87 -21.63 35.02
N PRO A 16 -25.71 -21.55 35.69
CA PRO A 16 -25.10 -20.26 35.97
C PRO A 16 -24.81 -19.63 34.62
N TRP A 17 -25.39 -18.45 34.41
CA TRP A 17 -25.01 -17.52 33.35
C TRP A 17 -23.58 -17.07 33.65
N SER A 18 -22.61 -17.95 33.46
CA SER A 18 -21.22 -17.59 33.37
C SER A 18 -21.11 -16.80 32.06
N CYS A 19 -21.28 -15.48 32.19
CA CYS A 19 -20.65 -14.51 31.31
C CYS A 19 -19.14 -14.75 31.41
N ALA A 20 -18.65 -15.78 30.71
CA ALA A 20 -17.32 -15.74 30.18
C ALA A 20 -17.35 -14.57 29.20
N ALA A 21 -17.00 -13.39 29.70
CA ALA A 21 -16.60 -12.29 28.85
C ALA A 21 -15.45 -12.87 28.01
N LEU A 22 -15.76 -13.28 26.77
CA LEU A 22 -14.74 -13.33 25.75
C LEU A 22 -14.15 -11.93 25.79
N ALA A 23 -12.94 -11.82 26.34
CA ALA A 23 -12.08 -10.71 26.01
C ALA A 23 -11.99 -10.77 24.48
N LEU A 24 -12.81 -9.97 23.80
CA LEU A 24 -12.55 -9.55 22.44
C LEU A 24 -11.18 -8.90 22.55
N GLY A 25 -10.14 -9.71 22.34
CA GLY A 25 -8.81 -9.19 22.08
C GLY A 25 -9.01 -8.09 21.07
N ARG A 26 -8.46 -6.91 21.33
CA ARG A 26 -8.36 -5.85 20.33
C ARG A 26 -7.93 -6.54 19.04
N LEU A 27 -8.83 -6.64 18.07
CA LEU A 27 -8.42 -6.88 16.70
C LEU A 27 -7.55 -5.67 16.40
N ASP A 28 -6.23 -5.87 16.40
CA ASP A 28 -5.32 -4.85 15.91
C ASP A 28 -5.88 -4.37 14.57
N ALA A 29 -5.98 -3.05 14.41
CA ALA A 29 -6.44 -2.50 13.15
C ALA A 29 -5.58 -3.10 12.02
N PRO A 30 -6.16 -3.43 10.86
CA PRO A 30 -5.39 -3.96 9.75
C PRO A 30 -4.15 -3.10 9.52
N ALA A 31 -2.98 -3.73 9.41
CA ALA A 31 -1.75 -3.02 9.17
C ALA A 31 -1.91 -2.09 7.94
N PRO A 32 -1.39 -0.86 8.00
CA PRO A 32 -1.55 0.08 6.89
C PRO A 32 -0.93 -0.50 5.62
N LEU A 33 -1.62 -0.31 4.49
CA LEU A 33 -1.09 -0.71 3.19
C LEU A 33 0.25 0.01 2.92
N PRO A 34 1.26 -0.70 2.38
CA PRO A 34 2.47 -0.07 1.91
C PRO A 34 2.22 1.02 0.87
N LEU A 35 3.09 2.03 0.84
CA LEU A 35 3.08 3.08 -0.17
C LEU A 35 4.33 3.01 -1.05
N VAL A 36 4.12 2.92 -2.36
CA VAL A 36 5.17 3.06 -3.38
C VAL A 36 5.12 4.47 -3.95
N ILE A 37 6.25 5.18 -3.91
CA ILE A 37 6.39 6.53 -4.47
C ILE A 37 7.25 6.48 -5.73
N TRP A 38 6.78 7.12 -6.80
CA TRP A 38 7.60 7.38 -7.99
C TRP A 38 7.76 8.89 -8.21
N ARG A 39 9.01 9.34 -8.09
CA ARG A 39 9.43 10.72 -8.30
C ARG A 39 9.18 11.25 -9.72
N GLY A 40 9.24 12.57 -9.87
CA GLY A 40 9.10 13.28 -11.14
C GLY A 40 10.37 13.35 -11.98
N MET A 41 10.37 14.23 -12.99
CA MET A 41 11.55 14.57 -13.78
C MET A 41 12.47 15.49 -12.97
N GLY A 42 13.79 15.27 -13.00
CA GLY A 42 14.77 16.12 -12.33
C GLY A 42 14.85 15.99 -10.81
N ASP A 43 14.21 14.98 -10.22
CA ASP A 43 14.24 14.69 -8.79
C ASP A 43 14.75 13.28 -8.52
N SER A 44 15.01 12.94 -7.25
CA SER A 44 15.43 11.61 -6.82
C SER A 44 14.48 10.99 -5.80
N CYS A 45 14.63 9.68 -5.55
CA CYS A 45 13.90 8.95 -4.52
C CYS A 45 13.93 9.62 -3.13
N CYS A 46 15.03 10.33 -2.84
CA CYS A 46 15.52 10.46 -1.48
C CYS A 46 15.93 11.89 -1.10
N ASN A 47 15.67 12.87 -1.98
CA ASN A 47 15.91 14.28 -1.69
C ASN A 47 15.13 14.73 -0.43
N PRO A 48 15.81 15.20 0.65
CA PRO A 48 15.15 15.57 1.91
C PRO A 48 14.11 16.69 1.78
N LEU A 49 14.22 17.55 0.76
CA LEU A 49 13.31 18.67 0.52
C LEU A 49 12.12 18.31 -0.39
N SER A 50 12.15 17.14 -1.03
CA SER A 50 11.11 16.67 -1.95
C SER A 50 10.57 15.31 -1.50
N MET A 51 10.91 14.20 -2.16
CA MET A 51 10.38 12.87 -1.86
C MET A 51 10.69 12.41 -0.43
N GLY A 52 11.84 12.80 0.12
CA GLY A 52 12.17 12.55 1.52
C GLY A 52 11.24 13.28 2.51
N ALA A 53 10.78 14.49 2.16
CA ALA A 53 9.79 15.22 2.95
C ALA A 53 8.40 14.56 2.85
N ILE A 54 8.01 14.12 1.66
CA ILE A 54 6.75 13.38 1.45
C ILE A 54 6.75 12.08 2.27
N LYS A 55 7.82 11.27 2.16
CA LYS A 55 7.96 10.02 2.92
C LYS A 55 7.82 10.26 4.43
N LYS A 56 8.55 11.23 4.97
CA LYS A 56 8.47 11.61 6.40
C LYS A 56 7.07 12.08 6.81
N MET A 57 6.40 12.83 5.95
CA MET A 57 5.03 13.31 6.22
C MET A 57 4.06 12.13 6.32
N VAL A 58 4.13 11.18 5.38
CA VAL A 58 3.29 9.98 5.35
C VAL A 58 3.53 9.12 6.58
N GLU A 59 4.79 8.80 6.89
CA GLU A 59 5.17 8.02 8.07
C GLU A 59 4.71 8.66 9.38
N LYS A 60 4.70 10.00 9.46
CA LYS A 60 4.19 10.75 10.62
C LYS A 60 2.67 10.67 10.76
N LYS A 61 1.95 10.63 9.65
CA LYS A 61 0.47 10.65 9.63
C LYS A 61 -0.15 9.26 9.68
N VAL A 62 0.58 8.24 9.24
CA VAL A 62 0.17 6.84 9.24
C VAL A 62 1.25 6.01 9.95
N PRO A 63 1.18 5.90 11.29
CA PRO A 63 2.17 5.14 12.04
C PRO A 63 2.24 3.67 11.59
N GLY A 64 3.46 3.16 11.38
CA GLY A 64 3.70 1.77 10.99
C GLY A 64 3.60 1.48 9.49
N ILE A 65 3.35 2.49 8.64
CA ILE A 65 3.33 2.31 7.18
C ILE A 65 4.73 2.03 6.63
N TYR A 66 4.83 1.09 5.69
CA TYR A 66 6.03 0.88 4.89
C TYR A 66 6.00 1.80 3.66
N VAL A 67 7.04 2.64 3.48
CA VAL A 67 7.15 3.54 2.32
C VAL A 67 8.39 3.23 1.50
N LEU A 68 8.17 2.76 0.28
CA LEU A 68 9.18 2.52 -0.75
C LEU A 68 9.21 3.70 -1.72
N SER A 69 10.23 4.54 -1.65
CA SER A 69 10.48 5.57 -2.67
C SER A 69 11.42 4.99 -3.73
N LEU A 70 10.94 4.85 -4.96
CA LEU A 70 11.66 4.17 -6.04
C LEU A 70 12.90 4.96 -6.46
N GLU A 71 14.05 4.29 -6.48
CA GLU A 71 15.32 4.79 -7.02
C GLU A 71 15.64 4.03 -8.32
N ILE A 72 15.81 4.74 -9.43
CA ILE A 72 16.14 4.15 -10.73
C ILE A 72 17.61 4.39 -11.03
N GLY A 73 18.48 3.50 -10.54
CA GLY A 73 19.93 3.62 -10.65
C GLY A 73 20.60 3.04 -9.42
N LYS A 74 21.91 3.25 -9.28
CA LYS A 74 22.70 2.87 -8.09
C LYS A 74 22.97 4.03 -7.16
N THR A 75 22.73 5.26 -7.60
CA THR A 75 22.98 6.49 -6.85
C THR A 75 21.89 7.52 -7.13
N MET A 76 21.70 8.48 -6.22
CA MET A 76 20.76 9.58 -6.43
C MET A 76 21.05 10.42 -7.69
N ILE A 77 22.33 10.57 -8.06
CA ILE A 77 22.71 11.32 -9.27
C ILE A 77 22.23 10.56 -10.50
N GLU A 78 22.50 9.25 -10.55
CA GLU A 78 22.05 8.39 -11.63
C GLU A 78 20.51 8.33 -11.71
N ASP A 79 19.82 8.35 -10.57
CA ASP A 79 18.34 8.42 -10.52
C ASP A 79 17.81 9.72 -11.15
N VAL A 80 18.44 10.86 -10.85
CA VAL A 80 18.10 12.15 -11.49
C VAL A 80 18.38 12.10 -12.99
N GLU A 81 19.52 11.61 -13.43
CA GLU A 81 19.86 11.51 -14.86
C GLU A 81 18.93 10.57 -15.62
N ASN A 82 18.63 9.40 -15.03
CA ASN A 82 17.70 8.42 -15.58
C ASN A 82 16.27 8.96 -15.67
N SER A 83 15.92 10.01 -14.90
CA SER A 83 14.63 10.70 -15.06
C SER A 83 14.45 11.35 -16.44
N PHE A 84 15.56 11.71 -17.10
CA PHE A 84 15.58 12.33 -18.41
C PHE A 84 15.96 11.35 -19.53
N PHE A 85 16.99 10.54 -19.32
CA PHE A 85 17.69 9.88 -20.42
C PHE A 85 17.43 8.38 -20.56
N LEU A 86 16.91 7.72 -19.52
CA LEU A 86 16.66 6.28 -19.55
C LEU A 86 15.31 5.95 -20.18
N ASN A 87 15.28 4.99 -21.09
CA ASN A 87 14.05 4.53 -21.72
C ASN A 87 12.99 4.10 -20.68
N VAL A 88 11.82 4.74 -20.72
CA VAL A 88 10.74 4.52 -19.75
C VAL A 88 10.24 3.08 -19.73
N ASN A 89 10.24 2.37 -20.86
CA ASN A 89 9.84 0.95 -20.87
C ASN A 89 10.81 0.08 -20.07
N SER A 90 12.10 0.41 -20.12
CA SER A 90 13.12 -0.25 -19.28
C SER A 90 12.91 0.11 -17.81
N GLN A 91 12.63 1.38 -17.48
CA GLN A 91 12.32 1.79 -16.11
C GLN A 91 11.13 1.04 -15.53
N VAL A 92 10.03 0.94 -16.28
CA VAL A 92 8.83 0.19 -15.85
C VAL A 92 9.16 -1.28 -15.62
N THR A 93 9.95 -1.91 -16.51
CA THR A 93 10.40 -3.29 -16.31
C THR A 93 11.22 -3.44 -15.02
N THR A 94 12.17 -2.55 -14.78
CA THR A 94 12.98 -2.53 -13.56
C THR A 94 12.11 -2.38 -12.32
N VAL A 95 11.16 -1.45 -12.34
CA VAL A 95 10.23 -1.24 -11.21
C VAL A 95 9.37 -2.47 -10.97
N CYS A 96 8.78 -3.07 -12.01
CA CYS A 96 8.03 -4.33 -11.86
C CYS A 96 8.87 -5.42 -11.17
N GLN A 97 10.17 -5.53 -11.48
CA GLN A 97 11.06 -6.48 -10.83
C GLN A 97 11.37 -6.13 -9.37
N ILE A 98 11.52 -4.84 -9.04
CA ILE A 98 11.71 -4.38 -7.66
C ILE A 98 10.46 -4.74 -6.84
N LEU A 99 9.28 -4.38 -7.34
CA LEU A 99 8.01 -4.61 -6.63
C LEU A 99 7.73 -6.10 -6.43
N ALA A 100 8.02 -6.94 -7.43
CA ALA A 100 7.84 -8.39 -7.33
C ALA A 100 8.75 -9.05 -6.29
N LYS A 101 9.93 -8.48 -6.02
CA LYS A 101 10.92 -9.02 -5.06
C LYS A 101 10.70 -8.54 -3.63
N ASP A 102 9.90 -7.50 -3.43
CA ASP A 102 9.66 -6.94 -2.10
C ASP A 102 8.54 -7.72 -1.37
N PRO A 103 8.85 -8.47 -0.30
CA PRO A 103 7.85 -9.27 0.41
C PRO A 103 6.77 -8.42 1.09
N GLN A 104 7.04 -7.15 1.40
CA GLN A 104 6.06 -6.29 2.08
C GLN A 104 4.92 -5.87 1.15
N LEU A 105 5.12 -5.92 -0.18
CA LEU A 105 4.15 -5.48 -1.16
C LEU A 105 3.23 -6.62 -1.65
N GLN A 106 3.50 -7.87 -1.28
CA GLN A 106 2.84 -9.04 -1.88
C GLN A 106 1.33 -9.13 -1.59
N GLN A 107 0.88 -8.51 -0.50
CA GLN A 107 -0.56 -8.40 -0.15
C GLN A 107 -1.23 -7.17 -0.78
N GLY A 108 -0.50 -6.43 -1.61
CA GLY A 108 -0.95 -5.21 -2.27
C GLY A 108 -0.30 -3.96 -1.71
N TYR A 109 -0.35 -2.90 -2.51
CA TYR A 109 0.25 -1.60 -2.17
C TYR A 109 -0.52 -0.45 -2.79
N ASP A 110 -0.50 0.70 -2.14
CA ASP A 110 -0.88 1.97 -2.72
C ASP A 110 0.30 2.58 -3.47
N ALA A 111 0.02 3.33 -4.53
CA ALA A 111 1.03 3.96 -5.37
C ALA A 111 0.76 5.46 -5.50
N MET A 112 1.82 6.26 -5.38
CA MET A 112 1.76 7.72 -5.52
C MET A 112 2.84 8.21 -6.49
N GLY A 113 2.40 8.79 -7.61
CA GLY A 113 3.29 9.28 -8.66
C GLY A 113 3.25 10.80 -8.79
N PHE A 114 4.42 11.42 -8.77
CA PHE A 114 4.57 12.88 -8.93
C PHE A 114 4.97 13.24 -10.36
N SER A 115 4.29 14.20 -10.96
CA SER A 115 4.54 14.62 -12.35
C SER A 115 4.59 13.40 -13.29
N GLN A 116 5.68 13.19 -14.05
CA GLN A 116 5.80 12.03 -14.94
C GLN A 116 5.65 10.66 -14.24
N GLY A 117 5.98 10.57 -12.94
CA GLY A 117 5.82 9.36 -12.15
C GLY A 117 4.38 8.84 -12.10
N GLY A 118 3.40 9.72 -12.27
CA GLY A 118 1.98 9.35 -12.34
C GLY A 118 1.66 8.44 -13.53
N GLN A 119 2.04 8.84 -14.74
CA GLN A 119 1.82 7.97 -15.91
C GLN A 119 2.73 6.73 -15.92
N PHE A 120 3.88 6.78 -15.25
CA PHE A 120 4.77 5.63 -15.13
C PHE A 120 4.18 4.56 -14.21
N LEU A 121 3.63 4.95 -13.05
CA LEU A 121 2.91 4.03 -12.17
C LEU A 121 1.62 3.50 -12.81
N ARG A 122 0.93 4.31 -13.63
CA ARG A 122 -0.17 3.79 -14.47
C ARG A 122 0.34 2.68 -15.40
N ALA A 123 1.51 2.83 -16.01
CA ALA A 123 2.09 1.79 -16.85
C ALA A 123 2.45 0.52 -16.06
N VAL A 124 2.93 0.63 -14.82
CA VAL A 124 3.14 -0.50 -13.90
C VAL A 124 1.83 -1.24 -13.67
N ALA A 125 0.76 -0.53 -13.28
CA ALA A 125 -0.56 -1.12 -13.05
C ALA A 125 -1.07 -1.90 -14.28
N GLN A 126 -0.81 -1.39 -15.50
CA GLN A 126 -1.25 -2.00 -16.75
C GLN A 126 -0.36 -3.17 -17.22
N ARG A 127 0.92 -3.23 -16.80
CA ARG A 127 1.90 -4.19 -17.34
C ARG A 127 2.29 -5.31 -16.37
N CYS A 128 2.29 -5.04 -15.07
CA CYS A 128 2.65 -6.02 -14.05
C CYS A 128 1.64 -5.96 -12.89
N PRO A 129 0.49 -6.67 -13.02
CA PRO A 129 -0.60 -6.61 -12.03
C PRO A 129 -0.31 -7.35 -10.71
N SER A 130 0.89 -7.91 -10.56
CA SER A 130 1.32 -8.64 -9.37
C SER A 130 2.70 -8.12 -8.92
N PRO A 131 2.86 -7.63 -7.67
CA PRO A 131 1.82 -7.49 -6.64
C PRO A 131 0.71 -6.51 -7.03
N PRO A 132 -0.50 -6.62 -6.44
CA PRO A 132 -1.64 -5.82 -6.85
C PRO A 132 -1.52 -4.37 -6.36
N MET A 133 -1.58 -3.42 -7.28
CA MET A 133 -1.75 -2.00 -6.94
C MET A 133 -3.20 -1.76 -6.53
N ILE A 134 -3.43 -1.21 -5.33
CA ILE A 134 -4.76 -0.99 -4.76
C ILE A 134 -5.29 0.40 -5.15
N ASN A 135 -4.60 1.46 -4.72
CA ASN A 135 -4.90 2.82 -5.15
C ASN A 135 -3.75 3.43 -5.94
N LEU A 136 -4.08 4.22 -6.97
CA LEU A 136 -3.13 5.06 -7.69
C LEU A 136 -3.46 6.54 -7.47
N ILE A 137 -2.55 7.25 -6.81
CA ILE A 137 -2.62 8.70 -6.61
C ILE A 137 -1.66 9.36 -7.60
N SER A 138 -2.20 10.09 -8.59
CA SER A 138 -1.38 10.88 -9.50
C SER A 138 -1.38 12.35 -9.12
N VAL A 139 -0.22 12.87 -8.70
CA VAL A 139 -0.02 14.26 -8.33
C VAL A 139 0.55 15.01 -9.53
N GLY A 140 -0.33 15.59 -10.34
CA GLY A 140 0.05 16.37 -11.53
C GLY A 140 0.62 15.53 -12.69
N GLY A 141 0.18 14.28 -12.86
CA GLY A 141 0.63 13.41 -13.94
C GLY A 141 0.03 13.74 -15.31
N HIS A 142 0.82 13.51 -16.37
CA HIS A 142 0.42 13.74 -17.75
C HIS A 142 -0.11 12.44 -18.36
N HIS A 143 -1.37 12.12 -18.10
CA HIS A 143 -1.97 10.87 -18.58
C HIS A 143 -2.31 10.88 -20.07
N GLN A 144 -2.44 12.07 -20.66
CA GLN A 144 -2.51 12.31 -22.10
C GLN A 144 -1.21 12.97 -22.58
N VAL A 145 -0.95 12.88 -23.87
CA VAL A 145 0.22 13.52 -24.50
C VAL A 145 0.14 15.03 -24.22
N PRO A 146 1.18 15.64 -23.60
CA PRO A 146 1.26 17.08 -23.48
C PRO A 146 1.10 17.72 -24.85
N CYS A 147 0.29 18.78 -24.97
CA CYS A 147 -0.13 19.36 -26.24
C CYS A 147 1.02 19.43 -27.26
N LYS A 148 0.82 18.78 -28.41
CA LYS A 148 1.70 18.93 -29.55
C LYS A 148 1.48 20.35 -30.06
N SER A 149 2.46 21.24 -29.89
CA SER A 149 2.43 22.51 -30.64
C SER A 149 2.45 22.14 -32.11
N MET A 150 1.33 22.34 -32.79
CA MET A 150 1.25 22.28 -34.24
C MET A 150 1.93 23.56 -34.73
N ALA A 151 3.27 23.54 -34.78
CA ALA A 151 4.09 24.53 -35.45
C ALA A 151 4.68 23.89 -36.70
#